data_AF-A0A0N4ZRA7-F1
#
_entry.id   AF-A0A0N4ZRA7-F1
#
_cell.length_a   1.000
_cell.length_b   1.000
_cell.length_c   1.000
_cell.angle_alpha   90.00
_cell.angle_beta   90.00
_cell.angle_gamma   90.00
#
_symmetry.space_group_name_H-M   'P 1'
#
loop_
_entity.id
_entity.type
_entity.pdbx_description
1 polymer ?
#
loop_
_entity_poly.entity_id
_entity_poly.type
_entity_poly.pdbx_seq_one_letter_code
_entity_poly.pdbx_strand_id
1 'polypeptide(L)'
;MMHNDGNSILDTRGSKVRNLLEVSPINPFGKEILEKMCKLQYLGNEVVGARYEIVELDKLRQKTREGLRKIKDSKEKCKKISIIVNDKIMLKLPTTFVIKQLEKENKNSDKEINKARELLKDKIDELKKFEGDKDLSSLGFRLKSVNDICKD
;
A
#
# COMPACT_ATOMS: atom_id res chain seq x y z
N MET A 1 3.62 -14.77 48.93
CA MET A 1 4.64 -14.94 47.88
C MET A 1 4.02 -15.72 46.74
N MET A 2 3.89 -15.04 45.59
CA MET A 2 3.74 -15.53 44.21
C MET A 2 2.56 -16.46 43.85
N HIS A 3 1.55 -15.84 43.22
CA HIS A 3 0.67 -16.49 42.25
C HIS A 3 1.50 -16.94 41.06
N ASN A 4 1.30 -18.19 40.64
CA ASN A 4 1.93 -18.74 39.44
C ASN A 4 0.81 -19.10 38.47
N ASP A 5 0.26 -18.07 37.81
CA ASP A 5 -0.65 -18.23 36.68
C ASP A 5 0.17 -18.70 35.49
N GLY A 6 0.22 -20.02 35.33
CA GLY A 6 0.84 -20.67 34.19
C GLY A 6 0.15 -20.22 32.91
N ASN A 7 0.85 -19.39 32.14
CA ASN A 7 0.56 -19.12 30.74
C ASN A 7 0.40 -20.47 30.01
N SER A 8 -0.83 -20.82 29.65
CA SER A 8 -1.07 -21.90 28.69
C SER A 8 -0.63 -21.40 27.32
N ILE A 9 0.64 -21.65 27.01
CA ILE A 9 1.16 -21.53 25.65
C ILE A 9 0.36 -22.53 24.82
N LEU A 10 -0.54 -22.02 23.98
CA LEU A 10 -1.25 -22.85 22.99
C LEU A 10 -0.18 -23.46 22.09
N ASP A 11 0.16 -24.73 22.34
CA ASP A 11 1.04 -25.51 21.48
C ASP A 11 0.35 -25.72 20.13
N THR A 12 0.65 -24.84 19.19
CA THR A 12 0.17 -24.89 17.80
C THR A 12 0.78 -26.05 17.00
N ARG A 13 1.65 -26.87 17.61
CA ARG A 13 2.23 -28.05 16.96
C ARG A 13 1.39 -29.33 17.14
N GLY A 14 0.40 -29.31 18.04
CA GLY A 14 -0.51 -30.43 18.25
C GLY A 14 -1.47 -30.63 17.07
N SER A 15 -1.47 -31.82 16.49
CA SER A 15 -2.24 -32.25 15.30
C SER A 15 -3.74 -31.90 15.29
N LYS A 16 -4.34 -31.58 16.45
CA LYS A 16 -5.74 -31.17 16.53
C LYS A 16 -6.03 -29.82 15.85
N VAL A 17 -5.10 -28.87 15.85
CA VAL A 17 -5.30 -27.57 15.17
C VAL A 17 -5.18 -27.74 13.65
N ARG A 18 -4.27 -28.59 13.18
CA ARG A 18 -4.16 -28.94 11.74
C ARG A 18 -5.44 -29.61 11.24
N ASN A 19 -6.00 -30.55 12.00
CA ASN A 19 -7.26 -31.21 11.64
C ASN A 19 -8.45 -30.23 11.60
N LEU A 20 -8.39 -29.09 12.30
CA LEU A 20 -9.39 -28.02 12.23
C LEU A 20 -9.19 -27.10 11.01
N LEU A 21 -7.96 -26.97 10.51
CA LEU A 21 -7.61 -26.23 9.29
C LEU A 21 -7.82 -27.06 8.02
N GLU A 22 -7.79 -28.40 8.14
CA GLU A 22 -8.02 -29.36 7.06
C GLU A 22 -9.48 -29.81 6.97
N VAL A 23 -10.44 -28.88 7.06
CA VAL A 23 -11.83 -29.21 6.71
C VAL A 23 -11.93 -29.28 5.18
N SER A 24 -11.39 -30.34 4.58
CA SER A 24 -11.67 -30.65 3.18
C SER A 24 -13.12 -31.11 3.10
N PRO A 25 -13.99 -30.41 2.34
CA PRO A 25 -15.36 -30.87 2.14
C PRO A 25 -15.32 -32.24 1.47
N ILE A 26 -15.96 -33.21 2.12
CA ILE A 26 -16.07 -34.59 1.62
C ILE A 26 -16.84 -34.62 0.28
N ASN A 27 -17.70 -33.62 0.05
CA ASN A 27 -18.43 -33.44 -1.19
C ASN A 27 -17.58 -32.67 -2.23
N PRO A 28 -17.32 -33.23 -3.43
CA PRO A 28 -16.55 -32.57 -4.49
C PRO A 28 -17.11 -31.19 -4.90
N PHE A 29 -18.44 -31.00 -4.84
CA PHE A 29 -19.08 -29.72 -5.13
C PHE A 29 -18.75 -28.65 -4.08
N GLY A 30 -18.68 -29.04 -2.81
CA GLY A 30 -18.29 -28.14 -1.72
C GLY A 30 -16.84 -27.68 -1.87
N LYS A 31 -15.96 -28.56 -2.37
CA LYS A 31 -14.56 -28.22 -2.62
C LYS A 31 -14.41 -27.14 -3.67
N GLU A 32 -15.11 -27.30 -4.80
CA GLU A 32 -15.08 -26.32 -5.89
C GLU A 32 -15.60 -24.94 -5.45
N ILE A 33 -16.68 -24.90 -4.66
CA ILE A 33 -17.22 -23.64 -4.13
C ILE A 33 -16.21 -22.97 -3.20
N LEU A 34 -15.61 -23.73 -2.27
CA LEU A 34 -14.62 -23.18 -1.35
C LEU A 34 -13.40 -22.64 -2.09
N GLU A 35 -12.89 -23.35 -3.09
CA GLU A 35 -11.77 -22.88 -3.91
C GLU A 35 -12.11 -21.57 -4.63
N LYS A 36 -13.32 -21.46 -5.19
CA LYS A 36 -13.80 -20.22 -5.81
C LYS A 36 -13.91 -19.08 -4.80
N MET A 37 -14.47 -19.33 -3.62
CA MET A 37 -14.59 -18.33 -2.55
C MET A 37 -13.24 -17.88 -2.01
N CYS A 38 -12.30 -18.80 -1.79
CA CYS A 38 -10.93 -18.47 -1.37
C CYS A 38 -10.22 -17.62 -2.41
N LYS A 39 -10.36 -17.96 -3.70
CA LYS A 39 -9.78 -17.17 -4.78
C LYS A 39 -10.40 -15.77 -4.87
N LEU A 40 -11.72 -15.67 -4.74
CA LEU A 40 -12.42 -14.38 -4.69
C LEU A 40 -11.92 -13.52 -3.52
N GLN A 41 -11.82 -14.11 -2.33
CA GLN A 41 -11.33 -13.43 -1.13
C GLN A 41 -9.88 -12.94 -1.31
N TYR A 42 -9.02 -13.78 -1.89
CA TYR A 42 -7.64 -13.40 -2.18
C TYR A 42 -7.59 -12.19 -3.14
N LEU A 43 -8.30 -12.25 -4.26
CA LEU A 43 -8.36 -11.14 -5.23
C LEU A 43 -8.93 -9.85 -4.62
N GLY A 44 -9.97 -9.97 -3.79
CA GLY A 44 -10.53 -8.84 -3.05
C GLY A 44 -9.52 -8.21 -2.08
N ASN A 45 -8.77 -9.03 -1.35
CA ASN A 45 -7.73 -8.56 -0.43
C ASN A 45 -6.59 -7.84 -1.17
N GLU A 46 -6.19 -8.33 -2.35
CA GLU A 46 -5.18 -7.67 -3.18
C GLU A 46 -5.61 -6.26 -3.61
N VAL A 47 -6.88 -6.09 -4.02
CA VAL A 47 -7.45 -4.79 -4.38
C VAL A 47 -7.45 -3.85 -3.17
N VAL A 48 -7.88 -4.34 -2.00
CA VAL A 48 -7.89 -3.56 -0.76
C VAL A 48 -6.46 -3.15 -0.36
N GLY A 49 -5.50 -4.07 -0.43
CA GLY A 49 -4.09 -3.81 -0.15
C GLY A 49 -3.49 -2.73 -1.07
N ALA A 50 -3.69 -2.85 -2.38
CA ALA A 50 -3.24 -1.86 -3.35
C ALA A 50 -3.86 -0.47 -3.10
N ARG A 51 -5.13 -0.41 -2.67
CA ARG A 51 -5.76 0.87 -2.27
C ARG A 51 -5.08 1.49 -1.04
N TYR A 52 -4.78 0.68 -0.03
CA TYR A 52 -4.08 1.17 1.17
C TYR A 52 -2.69 1.73 0.83
N GLU A 53 -1.95 1.06 -0.04
CA GLU A 53 -0.63 1.52 -0.49
C GLU A 53 -0.70 2.92 -1.14
N ILE A 54 -1.68 3.15 -2.02
CA ILE A 54 -1.90 4.46 -2.64
C ILE A 54 -2.17 5.54 -1.59
N VAL A 55 -2.98 5.22 -0.56
CA VAL A 55 -3.31 6.17 0.52
C VAL A 55 -2.07 6.51 1.34
N GLU A 56 -1.24 5.53 1.69
CA GLU A 56 0.00 5.78 2.44
C GLU A 56 1.03 6.57 1.64
N LEU A 57 1.19 6.25 0.35
CA LEU A 57 2.02 7.03 -0.56
C LEU A 57 1.53 8.48 -0.67
N ASP A 58 0.22 8.71 -0.72
CA ASP A 58 -0.33 10.07 -0.77
C ASP A 58 -0.10 10.83 0.54
N LYS A 59 -0.29 10.19 1.70
CA LYS A 59 0.05 10.78 3.00
C LYS A 59 1.53 11.19 3.07
N LEU A 60 2.43 10.32 2.60
CA LEU A 60 3.86 10.61 2.57
C LEU A 60 4.15 11.80 1.65
N ARG A 61 3.57 11.82 0.44
CA ARG A 61 3.69 12.93 -0.51
C ARG A 61 3.24 14.26 0.11
N GLN A 62 2.09 14.29 0.78
CA GLN A 62 1.60 15.52 1.40
C GLN A 62 2.54 16.01 2.51
N LYS A 63 3.03 15.11 3.37
CA LYS A 63 4.03 15.47 4.40
C LYS A 63 5.30 16.04 3.78
N THR A 64 5.79 15.45 2.69
CA THR A 64 6.96 15.96 1.95
C THR A 64 6.70 17.36 1.38
N ARG A 65 5.51 17.60 0.81
CA ARG A 65 5.12 18.93 0.29
C ARG A 65 5.02 19.97 1.40
N GLU A 66 4.43 19.62 2.54
CA GLU A 66 4.34 20.51 3.70
C GLU A 66 5.72 20.83 4.28
N GLY A 67 6.58 19.82 4.43
CA GLY A 67 7.96 20.01 4.87
C GLY A 67 8.74 20.92 3.92
N LEU A 68 8.64 20.69 2.62
CA LEU A 68 9.28 21.51 1.60
C LEU A 68 8.78 22.96 1.63
N ARG A 69 7.47 23.18 1.78
CA ARG A 69 6.88 24.53 1.92
C ARG A 69 7.40 25.24 3.15
N LYS A 70 7.37 24.59 4.32
CA LYS A 70 7.90 25.17 5.57
C LYS A 70 9.36 25.59 5.45
N ILE A 71 10.18 24.79 4.77
CA ILE A 71 11.60 25.10 4.54
C ILE A 71 11.76 26.31 3.60
N LYS A 72 10.96 26.39 2.53
CA LYS A 72 11.04 27.48 1.54
C LYS A 72 10.48 28.81 2.05
N ASP A 73 9.40 28.77 2.83
CA ASP A 73 8.68 29.94 3.35
C ASP A 73 9.27 30.47 4.66
N SER A 74 10.27 29.79 5.22
CA SER A 74 11.01 30.22 6.41
C SER A 74 11.63 31.60 6.18
N LYS A 75 11.19 32.60 6.97
CA LYS A 75 11.72 33.98 6.96
C LYS A 75 13.22 34.03 7.26
N GLU A 76 13.72 33.07 8.04
CA GLU A 76 15.13 32.85 8.26
C GLU A 76 15.63 31.78 7.30
N LYS A 77 16.33 32.19 6.24
CA LYS A 77 17.07 31.25 5.38
C LYS A 77 18.29 30.73 6.13
N CYS A 78 18.07 29.80 7.06
CA CYS A 78 19.14 29.10 7.74
C CYS A 78 20.05 28.40 6.72
N LYS A 79 21.38 28.51 6.86
CA LYS A 79 22.35 27.82 5.98
C LYS A 79 22.28 26.29 6.12
N LYS A 80 21.86 25.79 7.29
CA LYS A 80 21.75 24.37 7.61
C LYS A 80 20.43 24.07 8.32
N ILE A 81 19.83 22.92 8.03
CA ILE A 81 18.60 22.39 8.63
C ILE A 81 18.91 21.07 9.30
N SER A 82 18.24 20.81 10.42
CA SER A 82 18.32 19.54 11.11
C SER A 82 17.18 18.62 10.66
N ILE A 83 17.52 17.39 10.31
CA ILE A 83 16.57 16.34 9.90
C ILE A 83 16.73 15.16 10.86
N ILE A 84 15.62 14.53 11.21
CA ILE A 84 15.61 13.29 11.98
C ILE A 84 15.43 12.12 11.02
N VAL A 85 16.31 11.12 11.14
CA VAL A 85 16.27 9.88 10.36
C VAL A 85 16.02 8.72 11.33
N ASN A 86 15.01 7.90 11.02
CA ASN A 86 14.62 6.70 11.76
C ASN A 86 14.43 6.93 13.26
N ASP A 87 13.92 8.11 13.65
CA ASP A 87 13.66 8.55 15.03
C ASP A 87 14.85 8.47 15.99
N LYS A 88 16.08 8.29 15.47
CA LYS A 88 17.28 8.01 16.27
C LYS A 88 18.44 8.93 15.95
N ILE A 89 18.54 9.41 14.71
CA ILE A 89 19.70 10.16 14.23
C ILE A 89 19.26 11.54 13.77
N MET A 90 19.85 12.58 14.36
CA MET A 90 19.67 13.97 13.94
C MET A 90 20.86 14.42 13.10
N LEU A 91 20.60 14.78 11.85
CA LEU A 91 21.62 15.23 10.89
C LEU A 91 21.44 16.71 10.59
N LYS A 92 22.52 17.48 10.67
CA LYS A 92 22.52 18.90 10.30
C LYS A 92 23.12 19.06 8.90
N LEU A 93 22.27 19.30 7.91
CA LEU A 93 22.63 19.31 6.50
C LEU A 93 22.41 20.70 5.87
N PRO A 94 23.12 21.05 4.78
CA PRO A 94 22.88 22.29 4.06
C PRO A 94 21.45 22.37 3.52
N THR A 95 20.79 23.51 3.71
CA THR A 95 19.38 23.71 3.31
C THR A 95 19.14 23.45 1.83
N THR A 96 20.09 23.87 0.97
CA THR A 96 20.01 23.66 -0.48
C THR A 96 20.04 22.17 -0.86
N PHE A 97 20.83 21.37 -0.16
CA PHE A 97 20.90 19.93 -0.34
C PHE A 97 19.56 19.27 0.04
N VAL A 98 19.02 19.65 1.20
CA VAL A 98 17.74 19.14 1.70
C VAL A 98 16.58 19.44 0.76
N ILE A 99 16.48 20.69 0.29
CA ILE A 99 15.44 21.10 -0.68
C ILE A 99 15.53 20.26 -1.96
N LYS A 100 16.73 20.10 -2.52
CA LYS A 100 16.94 19.31 -3.74
C LYS A 100 16.54 17.85 -3.55
N GLN A 101 16.84 17.28 -2.37
CA GLN A 101 16.48 15.91 -2.05
C GLN A 101 14.97 15.73 -1.89
N LEU A 102 14.29 16.62 -1.16
CA LEU A 102 12.84 16.60 -0.99
C LEU A 102 12.08 16.83 -2.31
N GLU A 103 12.61 17.68 -3.20
CA GLU A 103 12.04 17.87 -4.55
C GLU A 103 12.16 16.62 -5.41
N LYS A 104 13.30 15.92 -5.32
CA LYS A 104 13.50 14.63 -6.00
C LYS A 104 12.55 13.58 -5.45
N GLU A 105 12.42 13.48 -4.13
CA GLU A 105 11.50 12.56 -3.46
C GLU A 105 10.05 12.83 -3.87
N ASN A 106 9.61 14.09 -3.89
CA ASN A 106 8.26 14.45 -4.32
C ASN A 106 7.97 13.97 -5.76
N LYS A 107 8.92 14.15 -6.69
CA LYS A 107 8.79 13.63 -8.07
C LYS A 107 8.77 12.10 -8.14
N ASN A 108 9.51 11.43 -7.26
CA ASN A 108 9.52 9.97 -7.20
C ASN A 108 8.18 9.44 -6.66
N SER A 109 7.66 10.04 -5.58
CA SER A 109 6.36 9.68 -5.02
C SER A 109 5.23 9.84 -6.04
N ASP A 110 5.25 10.91 -6.86
CA ASP A 110 4.26 11.07 -7.94
C ASP A 110 4.30 9.92 -8.95
N LYS A 111 5.49 9.44 -9.32
CA LYS A 111 5.65 8.28 -10.21
C LYS A 111 5.17 6.99 -9.56
N GLU A 112 5.51 6.77 -8.30
CA GLU A 112 5.12 5.58 -7.54
C GLU A 112 3.60 5.51 -7.35
N ILE A 113 2.96 6.63 -7.00
CA ILE A 113 1.49 6.71 -6.89
C ILE A 113 0.82 6.36 -8.22
N ASN A 114 1.34 6.86 -9.35
CA ASN A 114 0.78 6.54 -10.66
C ASN A 114 0.96 5.05 -11.00
N LYS A 115 2.11 4.45 -10.69
CA LYS A 115 2.32 3.00 -10.85
C LYS A 115 1.38 2.19 -9.98
N ALA A 116 1.21 2.58 -8.71
CA ALA A 116 0.30 1.91 -7.78
C ALA A 116 -1.17 2.00 -8.25
N ARG A 117 -1.57 3.11 -8.85
CA ARG A 117 -2.90 3.27 -9.46
C ARG A 117 -3.12 2.36 -10.67
N GLU A 118 -2.12 2.22 -11.54
CA GLU A 118 -2.22 1.28 -12.67
C GLU A 118 -2.27 -0.17 -12.17
N LEU A 119 -1.44 -0.53 -11.19
CA LEU A 119 -1.49 -1.85 -10.56
C LEU A 119 -2.87 -2.13 -9.93
N LEU A 120 -3.47 -1.14 -9.25
CA LEU A 120 -4.81 -1.26 -8.70
C LEU A 120 -5.86 -1.54 -9.79
N LYS A 121 -5.78 -0.86 -10.95
CA LYS A 121 -6.68 -1.13 -12.08
C LYS A 121 -6.52 -2.56 -12.58
N ASP A 122 -5.29 -3.03 -12.74
CA ASP A 122 -5.01 -4.40 -13.19
C ASP A 122 -5.58 -5.45 -12.21
N LYS A 123 -5.46 -5.22 -10.91
CA LYS A 123 -6.04 -6.09 -9.86
C LYS A 123 -7.57 -6.08 -9.86
N ILE A 124 -8.19 -4.93 -10.08
CA ILE A 124 -9.65 -4.82 -10.21
C ILE A 124 -10.12 -5.52 -11.48
N ASP A 125 -9.39 -5.41 -12.59
CA ASP A 125 -9.68 -6.13 -13.83
C ASP A 125 -9.60 -7.66 -13.62
N GLU A 126 -8.63 -8.15 -12.86
CA GLU A 126 -8.52 -9.57 -12.50
C GLU A 126 -9.73 -10.04 -11.67
N LEU A 127 -10.12 -9.27 -10.66
CA LEU A 127 -11.30 -9.55 -9.83
C LEU A 127 -12.59 -9.59 -10.67
N LYS A 128 -12.80 -8.56 -11.52
CA LYS A 128 -13.98 -8.49 -12.40
C LYS A 128 -14.06 -9.63 -13.39
N LYS A 129 -12.94 -10.01 -14.00
CA LYS A 129 -12.87 -11.19 -14.87
C LYS A 129 -13.25 -12.46 -14.13
N PHE A 130 -12.84 -12.59 -12.86
CA PHE A 130 -13.19 -13.73 -12.04
C PHE A 130 -14.70 -13.78 -11.69
N GLU A 131 -15.32 -12.61 -11.50
CA GLU A 131 -16.77 -12.48 -11.27
C GLU A 131 -17.62 -12.63 -12.54
N GLY A 132 -17.00 -12.68 -13.73
CA GLY A 132 -17.69 -12.73 -15.03
C GLY A 132 -18.21 -11.37 -15.50
N ASP A 133 -17.65 -10.29 -14.94
CA ASP A 133 -18.06 -8.92 -15.14
C ASP A 133 -17.33 -8.24 -16.31
N LYS A 134 -17.83 -7.09 -16.75
CA LYS A 134 -17.16 -6.24 -17.74
C LYS A 134 -15.84 -5.68 -17.20
N ASP A 135 -14.81 -5.61 -18.04
CA ASP A 135 -13.51 -5.05 -17.71
C ASP A 135 -13.55 -3.51 -17.53
N LEU A 136 -12.55 -2.94 -16.86
CA LEU A 136 -12.47 -1.50 -16.62
C LEU A 136 -12.35 -0.66 -17.89
N SER A 137 -11.78 -1.24 -18.95
CA SER A 137 -11.64 -0.56 -20.24
C SER A 137 -13.00 -0.30 -20.87
N SER A 138 -13.89 -1.31 -20.91
CA SER A 138 -15.25 -1.15 -21.43
C SER A 138 -16.13 -0.26 -20.56
N LEU A 139 -15.79 -0.11 -19.27
CA LEU A 139 -16.44 0.82 -18.35
C LEU A 139 -15.86 2.25 -18.38
N GLY A 140 -14.81 2.50 -19.17
CA GLY A 140 -14.24 3.84 -19.35
C GLY A 140 -13.29 4.30 -18.24
N PHE A 141 -12.69 3.40 -17.46
CA PHE A 141 -11.77 3.76 -16.37
C PHE A 141 -10.28 3.85 -16.79
N ARG A 142 -9.94 3.45 -18.02
CA ARG A 142 -8.59 3.63 -18.60
C ARG A 142 -8.52 4.91 -19.43
N LEU A 143 -8.64 6.05 -18.75
CA LEU A 143 -8.54 7.38 -19.37
C LEU A 143 -7.08 7.87 -19.39
N LYS A 144 -6.72 8.56 -20.48
CA LYS A 144 -5.46 9.31 -20.57
C LYS A 144 -5.59 10.67 -19.87
N SER A 145 -4.48 11.19 -19.37
CA SER A 145 -4.44 12.54 -18.83
C SER A 145 -4.75 13.56 -19.93
N VAL A 146 -5.49 14.62 -19.59
CA VAL A 146 -5.79 15.73 -20.52
C VAL A 146 -4.49 16.37 -21.04
N ASN A 147 -3.44 16.38 -20.22
CA ASN A 147 -2.14 16.94 -20.61
C ASN A 147 -1.39 16.10 -21.67
N ASP A 148 -1.78 14.83 -21.86
CA ASP A 148 -1.17 13.96 -22.86
C ASP A 148 -1.90 14.03 -24.21
N ILE A 149 -3.09 14.64 -24.26
CA ILE A 149 -3.91 14.76 -25.48
C ILE A 149 -3.47 15.96 -26.34
N CYS A 150 -2.91 17.01 -25.72
CA CYS A 150 -2.54 18.26 -26.41
C CYS A 150 -1.07 18.29 -26.90
N LYS A 151 -0.43 17.13 -27.12
CA LYS A 151 0.97 17.04 -27.60
C LYS A 151 1.10 16.61 -29.06
N ASP A 152 -0.01 16.46 -29.76
CA ASP A 152 -0.08 16.14 -31.19
C ASP A 152 -0.42 17.38 -32.01
#